data_AF-A0A4S4ELP2-F1
#
_entry.id   AF-A0A4S4ELP2-F1
#
_cell.length_a   1.000
_cell.length_b   1.000
_cell.length_c   1.000
_cell.angle_alpha   90.00
_cell.angle_beta   90.00
_cell.angle_gamma   90.00
#
_symmetry.space_group_name_H-M   'P 1'
#
loop_
_entity.id
_entity.type
_entity.pdbx_description
1 polymer ?
#
loop_
_entity_poly.entity_id
_entity_poly.type
_entity_poly.pdbx_seq_one_letter_code
_entity_poly.pdbx_strand_id
1 'polypeptide(L)'
;MQAAPAPHQAAGSVVDLIREMQAAPAPHQAAAHSPAESRESTTEAPPKQVALAMDRLSHASRLIADIRLGADRLLEALFVAAQPHHSSKPLDLILKEEASMRKHLQDLRNIGNFALFLNFQI
;
A
#
# COMPACT_ATOMS: atom_id res chain seq x y z
N MET A 1 66.60 -10.69 -31.47
CA MET A 1 65.83 -10.80 -30.21
C MET A 1 64.78 -9.70 -30.22
N GLN A 2 63.52 -10.07 -30.42
CA GLN A 2 62.41 -9.13 -30.60
C GLN A 2 61.26 -9.59 -29.70
N ALA A 3 60.80 -8.73 -28.81
CA ALA A 3 59.54 -8.92 -28.08
C ALA A 3 58.94 -7.53 -27.79
N ALA A 4 57.77 -7.31 -28.39
CA ALA A 4 56.89 -6.17 -28.19
C ALA A 4 55.75 -6.57 -27.20
N PRO A 5 54.70 -5.76 -26.98
CA PRO A 5 54.18 -5.37 -25.67
C PRO A 5 53.07 -6.28 -25.11
N ALA A 6 52.76 -6.11 -23.82
CA ALA A 6 51.63 -6.74 -23.12
C ALA A 6 50.28 -6.45 -23.82
N PRO A 7 49.21 -7.24 -23.56
CA PRO A 7 48.30 -6.76 -22.51
C PRO A 7 47.39 -7.82 -21.80
N HIS A 8 46.72 -7.32 -20.76
CA HIS A 8 45.43 -7.77 -20.17
C HIS A 8 45.42 -8.96 -19.19
N GLN A 9 45.75 -8.58 -17.96
CA GLN A 9 45.27 -9.08 -16.68
C GLN A 9 43.76 -9.39 -16.71
N ALA A 10 43.40 -10.69 -16.67
CA ALA A 10 42.04 -11.18 -16.52
C ALA A 10 41.62 -11.11 -15.04
N ALA A 11 41.16 -9.94 -14.60
CA ALA A 11 40.43 -9.79 -13.36
C ALA A 11 38.94 -10.06 -13.65
N GLY A 12 38.51 -11.32 -13.47
CA GLY A 12 37.10 -11.69 -13.47
C GLY A 12 36.41 -11.00 -12.29
N SER A 13 35.76 -9.89 -12.57
CA SER A 13 35.07 -9.06 -11.60
C SER A 13 33.83 -9.76 -11.09
N VAL A 14 33.63 -9.78 -9.78
CA VAL A 14 32.41 -10.28 -9.10
C VAL A 14 31.14 -9.60 -9.66
N VAL A 15 31.31 -8.44 -10.30
CA VAL A 15 30.27 -7.70 -11.03
C VAL A 15 29.70 -8.49 -12.22
N ASP A 16 30.48 -9.32 -12.90
CA ASP A 16 30.00 -10.14 -14.02
C ASP A 16 29.14 -11.33 -13.55
N LEU A 17 29.42 -11.88 -12.36
CA LEU A 17 28.61 -12.95 -11.76
C LEU A 17 27.23 -12.42 -11.31
N ILE A 18 27.16 -11.17 -10.85
CA ILE A 18 25.89 -10.53 -10.48
C ILE A 18 25.07 -10.19 -11.74
N ARG A 19 25.73 -9.92 -12.86
CA ARG A 19 25.07 -9.63 -14.14
C ARG A 19 24.44 -10.87 -14.79
N GLU A 20 25.00 -12.06 -14.57
CA GLU A 20 24.43 -13.33 -15.05
C GLU A 20 23.10 -13.68 -14.33
N MET A 21 22.93 -13.26 -13.06
CA MET A 21 21.67 -13.41 -12.32
C MET A 21 20.59 -12.37 -12.70
N GLN A 22 20.92 -11.42 -13.59
CA GLN A 22 20.01 -10.37 -14.06
C GLN A 22 19.57 -10.58 -15.51
N ALA A 23 19.50 -11.84 -15.96
CA ALA A 23 18.83 -12.22 -17.20
C ALA A 23 17.31 -12.29 -16.96
N ALA A 24 16.61 -11.24 -17.39
CA ALA A 24 15.16 -11.17 -17.43
C ALA A 24 14.58 -12.24 -18.39
N PRO A 25 13.54 -13.01 -18.00
CA PRO A 25 12.72 -13.72 -18.96
C PRO A 25 11.79 -12.72 -19.67
N ALA A 26 11.88 -12.69 -21.00
CA ALA A 26 10.94 -12.05 -21.91
C ALA A 26 9.51 -12.59 -21.71
N PRO A 27 8.47 -11.85 -22.15
CA PRO A 27 7.09 -12.07 -21.72
C PRO A 27 6.58 -13.39 -22.28
N HIS A 28 6.22 -14.31 -21.39
CA HIS A 28 5.43 -15.46 -21.77
C HIS A 28 4.05 -14.96 -22.20
N GLN A 29 3.81 -14.97 -23.51
CA GLN A 29 2.48 -14.97 -24.10
C GLN A 29 1.74 -16.19 -23.54
N ALA A 30 0.93 -15.96 -22.50
CA ALA A 30 -0.11 -16.90 -22.13
C ALA A 30 -1.15 -16.89 -23.26
N ALA A 31 -1.22 -18.03 -23.95
CA ALA A 31 -2.23 -18.33 -24.93
C ALA A 31 -3.63 -18.03 -24.38
N ALA A 32 -4.47 -17.52 -25.27
CA ALA A 32 -5.86 -17.17 -25.06
C ALA A 32 -6.64 -18.25 -24.27
N HIS A 33 -6.98 -17.92 -23.03
CA HIS A 33 -8.26 -18.33 -22.47
C HIS A 33 -9.26 -17.25 -22.84
N SER A 34 -10.03 -17.49 -23.90
CA SER A 34 -11.21 -16.71 -24.21
C SER A 34 -12.17 -16.73 -23.00
N PRO A 35 -12.80 -15.61 -22.66
CA PRO A 35 -13.67 -15.48 -21.49
C PRO A 35 -15.02 -16.13 -21.76
N ALA A 36 -15.30 -17.21 -21.02
CA ALA A 36 -16.64 -17.75 -20.80
C ALA A 36 -16.70 -18.02 -19.29
N GLU A 37 -17.52 -17.39 -18.45
CA GLU A 37 -18.75 -16.62 -18.65
C GLU A 37 -18.78 -15.54 -17.57
N SER A 38 -18.77 -14.27 -17.96
CA SER A 38 -19.26 -13.16 -17.14
C SER A 38 -20.09 -12.24 -18.04
N ARG A 39 -21.02 -12.87 -18.76
CA ARG A 39 -22.30 -12.25 -19.10
C ARG A 39 -23.14 -12.57 -17.85
N GLU A 40 -23.36 -11.67 -16.91
CA GLU A 40 -24.24 -10.53 -17.09
C GLU A 40 -24.18 -9.64 -15.83
N SER A 41 -23.41 -8.56 -15.88
CA SER A 41 -23.61 -7.38 -15.01
C SER A 41 -23.05 -6.13 -15.67
N THR A 42 -23.24 -5.98 -16.98
CA THR A 42 -23.13 -4.68 -17.67
C THR A 42 -24.37 -3.82 -17.46
N THR A 43 -25.23 -4.17 -16.49
CA THR A 43 -26.21 -3.23 -15.96
C THR A 43 -25.42 -2.19 -15.19
N GLU A 44 -25.01 -1.13 -15.89
CA GLU A 44 -24.50 0.11 -15.33
C GLU A 44 -25.28 0.40 -14.04
N ALA A 45 -24.58 0.38 -12.90
CA ALA A 45 -25.22 0.51 -11.60
C ALA A 45 -26.09 1.78 -11.61
N PRO A 46 -27.34 1.74 -11.11
CA PRO A 46 -28.23 2.90 -11.10
C PRO A 46 -27.49 4.16 -10.64
N PRO A 47 -27.61 5.32 -11.33
CA PRO A 47 -26.78 6.50 -11.04
C PRO A 47 -26.79 6.93 -9.57
N LYS A 48 -27.89 6.68 -8.85
CA LYS A 48 -28.02 6.90 -7.41
C LYS A 48 -27.11 6.00 -6.56
N GLN A 49 -26.98 4.72 -6.92
CA GLN A 49 -26.08 3.79 -6.23
C GLN A 49 -24.62 4.18 -6.46
N VAL A 50 -24.26 4.62 -7.66
CA VAL A 50 -22.91 5.14 -7.97
C VAL A 50 -22.61 6.38 -7.14
N ALA A 51 -23.53 7.35 -7.10
CA ALA A 51 -23.35 8.56 -6.28
C ALA A 51 -23.14 8.23 -4.79
N LEU A 52 -23.93 7.30 -4.24
CA LEU A 52 -23.79 6.84 -2.85
C LEU A 52 -22.47 6.08 -2.62
N ALA A 53 -22.02 5.28 -3.58
CA ALA A 53 -20.74 4.56 -3.50
C ALA A 53 -19.56 5.54 -3.53
N MET A 54 -19.61 6.55 -4.40
CA MET A 54 -18.58 7.59 -4.49
C MET A 54 -18.51 8.48 -3.25
N ASP A 55 -19.66 8.83 -2.66
CA ASP A 55 -19.72 9.54 -1.38
C ASP A 55 -19.08 8.71 -0.25
N ARG A 56 -19.39 7.41 -0.19
CA ARG A 56 -18.78 6.48 0.78
C ARG A 56 -17.28 6.29 0.55
N LEU A 57 -16.86 6.21 -0.71
CA LEU A 57 -15.44 6.14 -1.07
C LEU A 57 -14.70 7.41 -0.64
N SER A 58 -15.32 8.58 -0.86
CA SER A 58 -14.80 9.86 -0.40
C SER A 58 -14.69 9.91 1.12
N HIS A 59 -15.70 9.42 1.85
CA HIS A 59 -15.67 9.34 3.31
C HIS A 59 -14.57 8.38 3.80
N ALA A 60 -14.44 7.19 3.20
CA ALA A 60 -13.37 6.24 3.51
C ALA A 60 -11.99 6.86 3.28
N SER A 61 -11.80 7.61 2.20
CA SER A 61 -10.53 8.30 1.91
C SER A 61 -10.13 9.28 3.02
N ARG A 62 -11.11 9.99 3.60
CA ARG A 62 -10.90 10.89 4.73
C ARG A 62 -10.52 10.14 6.00
N LEU A 63 -11.25 9.07 6.35
CA LEU A 63 -10.90 8.23 7.51
C LEU A 63 -9.48 7.67 7.40
N ILE A 64 -9.05 7.24 6.21
CA ILE A 64 -7.68 6.76 5.97
C ILE A 64 -6.65 7.88 6.19
N ALA A 65 -6.93 9.09 5.71
CA ALA A 65 -6.06 10.24 5.95
C ALA A 65 -5.97 10.58 7.44
N ASP A 66 -7.08 10.54 8.16
CA ASP A 66 -7.14 10.81 9.60
C ASP A 66 -6.39 9.73 10.40
N ILE A 67 -6.47 8.46 10.00
CA ILE A 67 -5.67 7.36 10.59
C ILE A 67 -4.17 7.60 10.37
N ARG A 68 -3.76 7.96 9.14
CA ARG A 68 -2.35 8.28 8.85
C ARG A 68 -1.85 9.42 9.71
N LEU A 69 -2.59 10.52 9.78
CA LEU A 69 -2.22 11.68 10.59
C LEU A 69 -2.13 11.33 12.07
N GLY A 70 -3.06 10.52 12.60
CA GLY A 70 -3.00 10.03 13.98
C GLY A 70 -1.74 9.19 14.24
N ALA A 71 -1.35 8.33 13.29
CA ALA A 71 -0.12 7.54 13.40
C ALA A 71 1.13 8.43 13.45
N ASP A 72 1.19 9.47 12.61
CA ASP A 72 2.30 10.43 12.63
C ASP A 72 2.39 11.15 13.99
N ARG A 73 1.25 11.56 14.56
CA ARG A 73 1.18 12.18 15.90
C ARG A 73 1.59 11.24 17.02
N LEU A 74 1.21 9.96 16.93
CA LEU A 74 1.63 8.94 17.90
C LEU A 74 3.15 8.76 17.86
N LEU A 75 3.73 8.66 16.67
CA LEU A 75 5.18 8.56 16.51
C LEU A 75 5.89 9.78 17.09
N GLU A 76 5.41 10.99 16.78
CA GLU A 76 5.95 12.23 17.35
C GLU A 76 5.85 12.23 18.88
N ALA A 77 4.69 11.90 19.45
CA ALA A 77 4.48 11.86 20.89
C ALA A 77 5.39 10.82 21.58
N LEU A 78 5.61 9.66 20.96
CA LEU A 78 6.54 8.65 21.45
C LEU A 78 8.00 9.14 21.42
N PHE A 79 8.40 9.84 20.35
CA PHE A 79 9.74 10.44 20.28
C PHE A 79 9.96 11.52 21.34
N VAL A 80 8.94 12.34 21.61
CA VAL A 80 8.97 13.34 22.69
C VAL A 80 9.00 12.67 24.06
N ALA A 81 8.18 11.63 24.28
CA ALA A 81 8.14 10.88 25.54
C ALA A 81 9.46 10.17 25.86
N ALA A 82 10.21 9.74 24.84
CA ALA A 82 11.50 9.06 25.00
C ALA A 82 12.64 10.01 25.44
N GLN A 83 12.42 11.32 25.45
CA GLN A 83 13.44 12.28 25.86
C GLN A 83 13.46 12.46 27.40
N PRO A 84 14.65 12.46 28.04
CA PRO A 84 14.83 12.38 29.50
C PRO A 84 14.38 13.62 30.30
N HIS A 85 13.77 14.63 29.66
CA HIS A 85 13.35 15.88 30.29
C HIS A 85 11.84 16.16 30.16
N HIS A 86 11.05 15.22 29.64
CA HIS A 86 9.63 15.46 29.36
C HIS A 86 8.70 14.99 30.48
N SER A 87 7.76 15.88 30.83
CA SER A 87 6.64 15.66 31.76
C SER A 87 5.65 14.61 31.25
N SER A 88 4.70 14.15 32.08
CA SER A 88 3.65 13.15 31.76
C SER A 88 2.68 13.48 30.60
N LYS A 89 2.72 14.70 30.05
CA LYS A 89 1.82 15.18 28.97
C LYS A 89 1.77 14.32 27.69
N PRO A 90 2.86 13.66 27.23
CA PRO A 90 2.84 12.81 26.04
C PRO A 90 1.94 11.57 26.18
N LEU A 91 1.78 11.03 27.40
CA LEU A 91 0.95 9.84 27.63
C LEU A 91 -0.52 10.10 27.34
N ASP A 92 -1.05 11.25 27.80
CA ASP A 92 -2.45 11.62 27.57
C ASP A 92 -2.74 11.84 26.07
N LEU A 93 -1.78 12.42 25.34
CA LEU A 93 -1.86 12.59 23.89
C LEU A 93 -1.87 11.24 23.17
N ILE A 94 -1.01 10.32 23.58
CA ILE A 94 -0.94 8.96 23.01
C ILE A 94 -2.28 8.24 23.21
N LEU A 95 -2.84 8.24 24.43
CA LEU A 95 -4.12 7.58 24.71
C LEU A 95 -5.27 8.19 23.91
N LYS A 96 -5.28 9.52 23.75
CA LYS A 96 -6.31 10.22 22.98
C LYS A 96 -6.25 9.89 21.49
N GLU A 97 -5.06 9.98 20.89
CA GLU A 97 -4.87 9.70 19.46
C GLU A 97 -5.12 8.22 19.16
N GLU A 98 -4.69 7.31 20.04
CA GLU A 98 -4.97 5.88 19.93
C GLU A 98 -6.49 5.58 19.96
N ALA A 99 -7.24 6.21 20.88
CA ALA A 99 -8.69 6.07 20.93
C ALA A 99 -9.38 6.62 19.67
N SER A 100 -8.92 7.76 19.15
CA SER A 100 -9.44 8.35 17.91
C SER A 100 -9.17 7.45 16.70
N MET A 101 -7.96 6.92 16.56
CA MET A 101 -7.58 6.02 15.48
C MET A 101 -8.38 4.71 15.51
N ARG A 102 -8.59 4.13 16.70
CA ARG A 102 -9.46 2.95 16.85
C ARG A 102 -10.87 3.21 16.33
N LYS A 103 -11.43 4.37 16.66
CA LYS A 103 -12.75 4.77 16.14
C LYS A 103 -12.73 4.88 14.61
N HIS A 104 -11.75 5.58 14.03
CA HIS A 104 -11.66 5.70 12.57
C HIS A 104 -11.49 4.34 11.87
N LEU A 105 -10.74 3.40 12.46
CA LEU A 105 -10.60 2.04 11.95
C LEU A 105 -11.92 1.26 12.01
N GLN A 106 -12.69 1.42 13.09
CA GLN A 106 -14.00 0.82 13.22
C GLN A 106 -14.98 1.39 12.18
N ASP A 107 -14.99 2.71 12.01
CA ASP A 107 -15.82 3.38 11.01
C ASP A 107 -15.46 2.93 9.59
N LEU A 108 -14.16 2.81 9.28
CA LEU A 108 -13.67 2.31 8.00
C LEU A 108 -14.09 0.85 7.75
N ARG A 109 -14.03 0.00 8.78
CA ARG A 109 -14.50 -1.39 8.70
C ARG A 109 -16.02 -1.46 8.46
N ASN A 110 -16.79 -0.59 9.08
CA ASN A 110 -18.23 -0.50 8.86
C ASN A 110 -18.56 -0.11 7.41
N ILE A 111 -17.78 0.80 6.81
CA ILE A 111 -17.91 1.15 5.39
C ILE A 111 -17.60 -0.06 4.50
N GLY A 112 -16.51 -0.79 4.77
CA GLY A 112 -16.12 -1.98 4.02
C GLY A 112 -17.13 -3.13 4.12
N ASN A 113 -17.70 -3.36 5.31
CA ASN A 113 -18.77 -4.35 5.51
C ASN A 113 -20.04 -3.97 4.74
N PHE A 114 -20.34 -2.68 4.63
CA PHE A 114 -21.48 -2.20 3.84
C PHE A 114 -21.28 -2.38 2.33
N ALA A 115 -20.05 -2.24 1.84
CA ALA A 115 -19.73 -2.52 0.43
C ALA A 115 -19.96 -3.99 0.07
N LEU A 116 -19.66 -4.92 0.99
CA LEU A 116 -20.02 -6.34 0.85
C LEU A 116 -21.54 -6.57 0.93
N PHE A 117 -22.25 -5.81 1.77
CA PHE A 117 -23.70 -5.93 1.90
C PHE A 117 -24.45 -5.45 0.64
N LEU A 118 -23.97 -4.39 -0.02
CA LEU A 118 -24.49 -3.96 -1.32
C LEU A 118 -24.24 -5.00 -2.43
N ASN A 119 -23.18 -5.80 -2.32
CA ASN A 119 -22.90 -6.91 -3.24
C ASN A 119 -23.92 -8.07 -3.11
N PHE A 120 -24.66 -8.14 -2.00
CA PHE A 120 -25.68 -9.18 -1.75
C PHE A 120 -27.12 -8.68 -1.95
N GLN A 121 -27.32 -7.44 -2.43
CA GLN A 121 -28.64 -6.86 -2.67
C GLN A 121 -28.93 -6.57 -4.16
N ILE A 122 -28.23 -7.28 -5.05
CA ILE A 122 -28.48 -7.36 -6.50
C ILE A 122 -28.66 -8.83 -6.83
#